data_AF-A0A925IW66-F1
#
_entry.id   AF-A0A925IW66-F1
#
_cell.length_a   1.000
_cell.length_b   1.000
_cell.length_c   1.000
_cell.angle_alpha   90.00
_cell.angle_beta   90.00
_cell.angle_gamma   90.00
#
_symmetry.space_group_name_H-M   'P 1'
#
loop_
_entity.id
_entity.type
_entity.pdbx_description
1 polymer ?
#
loop_
_entity_poly.entity_id
_entity_poly.type
_entity_poly.pdbx_seq_one_letter_code
_entity_poly.pdbx_strand_id
1 'polypeptide(L)' 'MKYSTGQIVTLLNTEYKPAGRAVICRYEKNSHKYEVDFIYPDREKADKITVPEERLILVSDYVHS' A
#
# COMPACT_ATOMS: atom_id res chain seq x y z
N MET A 1 4.81 -0.74 14.20
CA MET A 1 4.33 -1.10 12.86
C MET A 1 3.10 -0.27 12.61
N LYS A 2 3.08 0.52 11.53
CA LYS A 2 2.00 1.49 11.25
C LYS A 2 0.78 0.83 10.60
N TYR A 3 0.98 -0.28 9.89
CA TYR A 3 -0.07 -1.05 9.23
C TYR A 3 -0.11 -2.50 9.70
N SER A 4 -1.29 -3.11 9.64
CA SER A 4 -1.54 -4.52 9.96
C SER A 4 -1.73 -5.36 8.70
N THR A 5 -1.31 -6.63 8.72
CA THR A 5 -1.60 -7.59 7.65
C THR A 5 -3.11 -7.74 7.44
N GLY A 6 -3.54 -7.77 6.17
CA GLY A 6 -4.95 -7.77 5.75
C GLY A 6 -5.58 -6.38 5.70
N GLN A 7 -4.89 -5.34 6.14
CA GLN A 7 -5.41 -3.97 6.12
C GLN A 7 -5.38 -3.40 4.70
N ILE A 8 -6.46 -2.72 4.32
CA ILE A 8 -6.56 -2.01 3.04
C ILE A 8 -5.94 -0.62 3.22
N VAL A 9 -4.98 -0.31 2.38
CA VAL A 9 -4.28 0.98 2.33
C VAL A 9 -4.34 1.55 0.93
N THR A 10 -4.12 2.85 0.82
CA THR A 10 -3.91 3.52 -0.47
C THR A 10 -2.42 3.50 -0.78
N LEU A 11 -2.06 2.92 -1.91
CA LEU A 11 -0.71 2.97 -2.44
C LEU A 11 -0.52 4.28 -3.21
N LEU A 12 0.58 4.96 -2.96
CA LEU A 12 1.00 6.14 -3.70
C LEU A 12 1.93 5.78 -4.86
N ASN A 13 1.82 6.50 -5.97
CA ASN A 13 2.76 6.42 -7.09
C ASN A 13 4.07 7.17 -6.76
N THR A 14 4.98 7.27 -7.74
CA THR A 14 6.26 7.99 -7.60
C THR A 14 6.11 9.50 -7.44
N GLU A 15 4.94 10.05 -7.76
CA GLU A 15 4.59 11.46 -7.56
C GLU A 15 3.82 11.68 -6.25
N TYR A 16 3.78 10.70 -5.34
CA TYR A 16 3.01 10.74 -4.10
C TYR A 16 1.49 10.93 -4.29
N LYS A 17 0.95 10.56 -5.45
CA LYS A 17 -0.49 10.57 -5.75
C LYS A 17 -1.10 9.19 -5.52
N PRO A 18 -2.38 9.08 -5.13
CA PRO A 18 -3.05 7.79 -4.96
C PRO A 18 -3.06 7.02 -6.27
N ALA A 19 -2.30 5.93 -6.31
CA ALA A 19 -2.22 5.01 -7.44
C ALA A 19 -3.37 3.99 -7.42
N GLY A 20 -3.84 3.63 -6.22
CA GLY A 20 -4.95 2.73 -6.03
C GLY A 20 -4.93 2.10 -4.63
N ARG A 21 -5.76 1.08 -4.44
CA ARG A 21 -5.85 0.36 -3.15
C ARG A 21 -4.93 -0.85 -3.18
N ALA A 22 -4.22 -1.07 -2.09
CA ALA A 22 -3.41 -2.25 -1.86
C ALA A 22 -3.78 -2.89 -0.52
N VAL A 23 -3.57 -4.20 -0.41
CA VAL A 23 -3.77 -4.93 0.85
C VAL A 23 -2.41 -5.25 1.44
N ILE A 24 -2.19 -4.90 2.70
CA ILE A 24 -0.94 -5.25 3.39
C ILE A 24 -0.84 -6.77 3.52
N CYS A 25 0.18 -7.38 2.95
CA CYS A 25 0.48 -8.79 3.18
C CYS A 25 1.42 -8.95 4.37
N ARG A 26 2.56 -8.26 4.36
CA ARG A 26 3.61 -8.46 5.37
C ARG A 26 4.47 -7.23 5.54
N TYR A 27 5.03 -7.06 6.73
CA TYR A 27 6.09 -6.09 6.98
C TYR A 27 7.47 -6.75 6.93
N GLU A 28 8.35 -6.22 6.08
CA GLU A 28 9.76 -6.61 5.97
C GLU A 28 10.63 -5.72 6.88
N LYS A 29 10.94 -6.25 8.06
CA LYS A 29 11.74 -5.55 9.08
C LYS A 29 13.15 -5.18 8.58
N ASN A 30 13.77 -6.00 7.73
CA ASN A 30 15.13 -5.77 7.25
C ASN A 30 15.28 -4.55 6.35
N SER A 31 14.20 -4.12 5.70
CA SER A 31 14.22 -2.99 4.75
C SER A 31 13.23 -1.89 5.09
N HIS A 32 12.51 -2.00 6.21
CA HIS A 32 11.46 -1.06 6.62
C HIS A 32 10.40 -0.86 5.52
N LYS A 33 10.04 -1.94 4.82
CA LYS A 33 9.07 -1.93 3.73
C LYS A 33 7.89 -2.84 4.04
N TYR A 34 6.79 -2.60 3.37
CA TYR A 34 5.61 -3.45 3.42
C TYR A 34 5.44 -4.14 2.06
N GLU A 35 5.27 -5.45 2.10
CA GLU A 35 4.76 -6.22 0.99
C GLU A 35 3.25 -6.01 0.93
N VAL A 36 2.74 -5.61 -0.23
CA VAL A 36 1.33 -5.34 -0.46
C VAL A 36 0.85 -6.03 -1.72
N ASP A 37 -0.39 -6.49 -1.69
CA ASP A 37 -1.14 -6.99 -2.83
C ASP A 37 -1.81 -5.80 -3.53
N PHE A 38 -1.32 -5.42 -4.71
CA PHE A 38 -1.85 -4.30 -5.48
C PHE A 38 -2.46 -4.77 -6.79
N ILE A 39 -3.70 -4.37 -7.06
CA ILE A 39 -4.39 -4.65 -8.32
C ILE A 39 -4.24 -3.41 -9.20
N TYR A 40 -3.51 -3.55 -10.30
CA TYR A 40 -3.42 -2.49 -11.30
C TYR A 40 -4.77 -2.36 -12.00
N PRO A 41 -5.23 -1.14 -12.34
CA PRO A 41 -6.51 -0.94 -13.02
C PRO A 41 -6.60 -1.68 -14.37
N ASP A 42 -5.46 -1.96 -15.00
CA ASP A 42 -5.35 -2.66 -16.28
C ASP A 42 -5.14 -4.18 -16.14
N ARG A 43 -5.13 -4.71 -14.91
CA ARG A 43 -4.90 -6.14 -14.63
C ARG A 43 -5.95 -6.72 -13.70
N GLU A 44 -6.47 -7.90 -14.04
CA GLU A 44 -7.38 -8.64 -13.16
C GLU A 44 -6.67 -9.32 -11.97
N LYS A 45 -5.35 -9.52 -12.08
CA LYS A 45 -4.56 -10.18 -11.04
C LYS A 45 -3.84 -9.14 -10.18
N ALA A 46 -3.93 -9.37 -8.87
CA ALA A 46 -3.13 -8.66 -7.90
C ALA A 46 -1.65 -9.07 -8.01
N ASP A 47 -0.78 -8.09 -7.87
CA ASP A 47 0.67 -8.26 -7.88
C ASP A 47 1.23 -7.96 -6.48
N LYS A 48 2.15 -8.79 -6.01
CA LYS A 48 2.82 -8.59 -4.73
C LYS A 48 4.02 -7.69 -4.94
N ILE A 49 3.93 -6.48 -4.42
CA ILE A 49 5.00 -5.49 -4.52
C ILE A 49 5.46 -5.06 -3.13
N THR A 50 6.75 -4.80 -3.01
CA THR A 50 7.35 -4.29 -1.77
C THR A 50 7.54 -2.78 -1.88
N VAL A 51 6.90 -2.03 -1.00
CA VAL A 51 6.90 -0.56 -1.02
C VAL A 51 7.29 0.02 0.35
N PRO A 52 7.95 1.18 0.39
CA PRO A 52 8.27 1.86 1.64
C PRO A 52 6.99 2.35 2.34
N GLU A 53 7.06 2.47 3.68
CA GLU A 53 5.95 2.94 4.51
C GLU A 53 5.37 4.30 4.05
N GLU A 54 6.23 5.19 3.56
CA GLU A 54 5.90 6.54 3.09
C GLU A 54 5.02 6.55 1.84
N ARG A 55 5.01 5.46 1.07
CA ARG A 55 4.15 5.30 -0.11
C ARG A 55 2.80 4.67 0.23
N LEU A 56 2.52 4.42 1.50
CA LEU A 56 1.26 3.87 1.95
C LEU A 56 0.53 4.92 2.78
N ILE A 57 -0.78 5.05 2.57
CA ILE A 57 -1.65 5.92 3.37
C ILE A 57 -2.86 5.10 3.83
N LEU A 58 -3.31 5.31 5.07
CA LEU A 58 -4.56 4.74 5.54
C LEU A 58 -5.74 5.36 4.78
N VAL A 59 -6.68 4.52 4.33
CA VAL A 59 -7.91 5.01 3.69
C VAL A 59 -8.67 5.99 4.59
N SER A 60 -8.60 5.81 5.92
CA SER A 60 -9.22 6.71 6.90
C SER A 60 -8.55 8.09 6.99
N ASP A 61 -7.28 8.22 6.61
CA ASP A 61 -6.53 9.48 6.67
C ASP A 61 -6.97 10.42 5.52
N TYR A 62 -7.58 9.87 4.47
CA TYR A 62 -8.07 10.61 3.32
C TYR A 62 -9.39 11.38 3.56
N VAL A 63 -10.06 11.16 4.71
CA VAL A 63 -11.39 11.72 5.01
C VAL A 63 -11.30 12.99 5.88
N HIS A 64 -10.11 13.57 6.07
CA HIS A 64 -9.96 14.86 6.75
C HIS A 64 -9.28 15.89 5.85
N SER A 65 -10.04 16.46 4.90
CA SER A 65 -9.84 17.82 4.40
C SER A 65 -11.13 18.41 3.87
#